data_AF-A0A966V057-F1
#
_entry.id   AF-A0A966V057-F1
#
_cell.length_a   1.000
_cell.length_b   1.000
_cell.length_c   1.000
_cell.angle_alpha   90.00
_cell.angle_beta   90.00
_cell.angle_gamma   90.00
#
_symmetry.space_group_name_H-M   'P 1'
#
loop_
_entity.id
_entity.type
_entity.pdbx_description
1 polymer ?
#
loop_
_entity_poly.entity_id
_entity_poly.type
_entity_poly.pdbx_seq_one_letter_code
_entity_poly.pdbx_strand_id
1 'polypeptide(L)'
;MYDEYQTTYTVYEGDNCYFKVTVKPAKPQRTVALQWYSDDDGRWVTEDEKKTNIKTGVATLYLDEYDSDGYFFDGEYEYRLGVARLGSLPAKLSPTFYVDFVSG
;
A
#
# COMPACT_ATOMS: atom_id res chain seq x y z
N MET A 1 -1.07 3.24 -14.01
CA MET A 1 -0.02 4.19 -13.59
C MET A 1 -0.47 4.78 -12.27
N TYR A 2 0.26 4.46 -11.22
CA TYR A 2 0.04 4.91 -9.84
C TYR A 2 0.87 6.18 -9.61
N ASP A 3 0.39 7.15 -8.84
CA ASP A 3 1.30 8.15 -8.26
C ASP A 3 1.94 7.51 -7.02
N GLU A 4 3.26 7.60 -6.93
CA GLU A 4 4.07 6.76 -6.06
C GLU A 4 4.48 7.52 -4.79
N TYR A 5 4.18 6.93 -3.64
CA TYR A 5 4.84 7.25 -2.38
C TYR A 5 5.75 6.08 -2.02
N GLN A 6 7.04 6.34 -1.99
CA GLN A 6 8.05 5.34 -1.68
C GLN A 6 8.62 5.67 -0.30
N THR A 7 8.63 4.69 0.57
CA THR A 7 9.26 4.80 1.88
C THR A 7 9.54 3.39 2.41
N THR A 8 10.60 3.26 3.19
CA THR A 8 11.06 1.97 3.71
C THR A 8 10.48 1.75 5.11
N TYR A 9 10.02 0.53 5.38
CA TYR A 9 9.55 0.12 6.70
C TYR A 9 10.30 -1.14 7.13
N THR A 10 10.66 -1.20 8.40
CA THR A 10 11.16 -2.43 9.03
C THR A 10 10.01 -3.07 9.77
N VAL A 11 9.78 -4.35 9.50
CA VAL A 11 8.76 -5.18 10.15
C VAL A 11 9.47 -6.23 10.98
N TYR A 12 9.03 -6.45 12.23
CA TYR A 12 9.62 -7.43 13.13
C TYR A 12 8.69 -8.62 13.31
N GLU A 13 9.27 -9.82 13.49
CA GLU A 13 8.51 -11.04 13.75
C GLU A 13 7.56 -10.86 14.95
N GLY A 14 6.28 -11.12 14.71
CA GLY A 14 5.22 -11.06 15.73
C GLY A 14 4.47 -9.72 15.82
N ASP A 15 4.91 -8.68 15.10
CA ASP A 15 4.15 -7.43 14.99
C ASP A 15 2.99 -7.61 14.00
N ASN A 16 1.79 -7.14 14.34
CA ASN A 16 0.69 -7.09 13.36
C ASN A 16 0.68 -5.72 12.67
N CYS A 17 1.36 -5.63 11.53
CA CYS A 17 1.55 -4.37 10.82
C CYS A 17 0.53 -4.16 9.69
N TYR A 18 0.11 -2.91 9.51
CA TYR A 18 -0.70 -2.52 8.36
C TYR A 18 -0.51 -1.06 7.96
N PHE A 19 -0.80 -0.77 6.69
CA PHE A 19 -0.85 0.59 6.16
C PHE A 19 -2.27 1.10 6.10
N LYS A 20 -2.53 2.25 6.70
CA LYS A 20 -3.77 2.97 6.53
C LYS A 20 -3.58 4.08 5.50
N VAL A 21 -4.20 3.91 4.34
CA VAL A 21 -4.17 4.90 3.26
C VAL A 21 -5.44 5.74 3.29
N THR A 22 -5.29 7.05 3.43
CA THR A 22 -6.39 8.01 3.36
C THR A 22 -6.28 8.85 2.11
N VAL A 23 -7.31 8.83 1.26
CA VAL A 23 -7.41 9.59 0.01
C VAL A 23 -8.48 10.67 0.14
N LYS A 24 -8.14 11.94 -0.12
CA LYS A 24 -9.08 13.06 -0.04
C LYS A 24 -9.10 13.87 -1.35
N PRO A 25 -10.29 14.22 -1.88
CA PRO A 25 -11.62 13.93 -1.33
C PRO A 25 -11.98 12.43 -1.41
N ALA A 26 -12.85 11.95 -0.52
CA ALA A 26 -13.24 10.54 -0.41
C ALA A 26 -13.94 9.99 -1.66
N LYS A 27 -14.46 10.88 -2.51
CA LYS A 27 -15.09 10.56 -3.79
C LYS A 27 -14.31 11.22 -4.92
N PRO A 28 -14.17 10.55 -6.07
CA PRO A 28 -14.65 9.18 -6.34
C PRO A 28 -13.83 8.12 -5.60
N GLN A 29 -14.41 6.92 -5.46
CA GLN A 29 -13.72 5.78 -4.86
C GLN A 29 -12.43 5.48 -5.64
N ARG A 30 -11.32 5.23 -4.95
CA ARG A 30 -10.01 4.95 -5.55
C ARG A 30 -9.54 3.55 -5.20
N THR A 31 -8.74 2.96 -6.07
CA THR A 31 -7.97 1.75 -5.76
C THR A 31 -6.60 2.16 -5.25
N VAL A 32 -6.15 1.56 -4.15
CA VAL A 32 -4.82 1.72 -3.58
C VAL A 32 -4.14 0.36 -3.53
N ALA A 33 -2.83 0.32 -3.74
CA ALA A 33 -2.06 -0.90 -3.75
C ALA A 33 -0.78 -0.75 -2.91
N LEU A 34 -0.46 -1.80 -2.16
CA LEU A 34 0.85 -2.05 -1.56
C LEU A 34 1.66 -2.89 -2.55
N GLN A 35 2.89 -2.47 -2.81
CA GLN A 35 3.78 -3.18 -3.71
C GLN A 35 5.17 -3.29 -3.11
N TRP A 36 5.80 -4.45 -3.30
CA TRP A 36 7.21 -4.69 -2.96
C TRP A 36 8.05 -4.79 -4.25
N TYR A 37 9.34 -4.49 -4.14
CA TYR A 37 10.26 -4.65 -5.27
C TYR A 37 10.78 -6.08 -5.33
N SER A 38 10.47 -6.79 -6.42
CA SER A 38 11.05 -8.11 -6.69
C SER A 38 12.36 -7.93 -7.45
N ASP A 39 13.47 -8.28 -6.79
CA ASP A 39 14.79 -8.32 -7.41
C ASP A 39 14.87 -9.37 -8.53
N ASP A 40 14.21 -10.52 -8.35
CA ASP A 40 14.17 -11.60 -9.34
C ASP A 40 13.53 -11.16 -10.66
N ASP A 41 12.41 -10.44 -10.57
CA ASP A 41 11.68 -9.94 -11.73
C ASP A 41 12.12 -8.52 -12.15
N GLY A 42 12.98 -7.85 -11.36
CA GLY A 42 13.40 -6.47 -11.53
C GLY A 42 12.24 -5.46 -11.55
N ARG A 43 11.11 -5.78 -10.90
CA ARG A 43 9.87 -5.00 -10.99
C ARG A 43 9.09 -4.99 -9.68
N TRP A 44 8.24 -3.97 -9.54
CA TRP A 44 7.29 -3.89 -8.44
C TRP A 44 6.13 -4.88 -8.63
N VAL A 45 5.86 -5.68 -7.60
CA VAL A 45 4.79 -6.67 -7.55
C VAL A 45 3.75 -6.21 -6.55
N THR A 46 2.46 -6.33 -6.89
CA THR A 46 1.37 -5.98 -5.98
C THR A 46 1.16 -7.09 -4.95
N GLU A 47 1.18 -6.70 -3.68
CA GLU A 47 0.98 -7.57 -2.52
C GLU A 47 -0.48 -7.54 -2.06
N ASP A 48 -0.98 -6.34 -1.78
CA ASP A 48 -2.38 -6.10 -1.41
C ASP A 48 -2.94 -4.93 -2.24
N GLU A 49 -4.21 -5.02 -2.62
CA GLU A 49 -4.90 -4.01 -3.40
C GLU A 49 -6.34 -3.87 -2.91
N LYS A 50 -6.74 -2.66 -2.53
CA LYS A 50 -8.10 -2.38 -2.04
C LYS A 50 -8.69 -1.11 -2.59
N LYS A 51 -10.02 -1.09 -2.69
CA LYS A 51 -10.77 0.14 -2.93
C LYS A 51 -10.97 0.90 -1.63
N THR A 52 -10.75 2.22 -1.64
CA THR A 52 -11.04 3.10 -0.52
C THR A 52 -12.52 3.08 -0.18
N ASN A 53 -12.88 3.34 1.08
CA ASN A 53 -14.26 3.48 1.47
C ASN A 53 -14.85 4.78 0.87
N ILE A 54 -16.01 4.70 0.21
CA ILE A 54 -16.60 5.84 -0.52
C ILE A 54 -17.06 7.01 0.37
N LYS A 55 -17.22 6.79 1.69
CA LYS A 55 -17.61 7.83 2.65
C LYS A 55 -16.38 8.48 3.27
N THR A 56 -15.35 7.71 3.60
CA THR A 56 -14.19 8.20 4.37
C THR A 56 -12.94 8.45 3.53
N GLY A 57 -12.81 7.77 2.39
CA GLY A 57 -11.61 7.76 1.54
C GLY A 57 -10.50 6.84 2.06
N VAL A 58 -10.80 5.98 3.03
CA VAL A 58 -9.79 5.17 3.75
C VAL A 58 -9.77 3.72 3.23
N ALA A 59 -8.58 3.15 3.11
CA ALA A 59 -8.34 1.71 2.94
C ALA A 59 -7.21 1.26 3.88
N THR A 60 -7.27 -0.01 4.29
CA THR A 60 -6.20 -0.66 5.06
C THR A 60 -5.57 -1.75 4.21
N LEU A 61 -4.26 -1.65 3.99
CA LEU A 61 -3.45 -2.62 3.25
C LEU A 61 -2.59 -3.40 4.24
N TYR A 62 -2.49 -4.71 4.02
CA TYR A 62 -1.76 -5.63 4.90
C TYR A 62 -0.53 -6.16 4.21
N LEU A 63 0.48 -6.46 5.01
CA LEU A 63 1.68 -7.14 4.59
C LEU A 63 1.45 -8.66 4.68
N ASP A 64 2.01 -9.42 3.75
CA ASP A 64 2.13 -10.87 3.85
C ASP A 64 3.55 -11.20 4.30
N GLU A 65 3.70 -11.30 5.62
CA GLU A 65 4.99 -11.45 6.29
C GLU A 65 5.43 -12.91 6.39
N TYR A 66 4.73 -13.83 5.70
CA TYR A 66 5.00 -15.26 5.75
C TYR A 66 5.18 -15.83 4.34
N ASP A 67 6.09 -16.77 4.20
CA ASP A 67 6.25 -17.53 2.97
C ASP A 67 5.13 -18.58 2.78
N SER A 68 5.15 -19.27 1.63
CA SER A 68 4.17 -20.31 1.33
C SER A 68 4.17 -21.49 2.29
N ASP A 69 5.27 -21.68 3.02
CA ASP A 69 5.46 -22.73 4.02
C ASP A 69 5.15 -22.23 5.45
N GLY A 70 4.80 -20.95 5.61
CA GLY A 70 4.42 -20.31 6.87
C GLY A 70 5.60 -19.81 7.71
N TYR A 71 6.80 -19.69 7.15
CA TYR A 71 7.94 -19.08 7.83
C TYR A 71 7.89 -17.57 7.74
N PHE A 72 8.20 -16.90 8.84
CA PHE A 72 8.30 -15.45 8.87
C PHE A 72 9.46 -14.97 7.99
N PHE A 73 9.17 -13.94 7.22
CA PHE A 73 10.10 -13.27 6.34
C PHE A 73 10.95 -12.26 7.16
N ASP A 74 12.07 -12.72 7.71
CA ASP A 74 13.05 -11.86 8.39
C ASP A 74 13.79 -10.96 7.36
N GLY A 75 13.47 -9.67 7.32
CA GLY A 75 14.10 -8.75 6.36
C GLY A 75 13.75 -7.27 6.50
N GLU A 76 14.52 -6.44 5.80
CA GLU A 76 14.13 -5.06 5.49
C GLU A 76 13.39 -5.08 4.15
N TYR A 77 12.17 -4.54 4.13
CA TYR A 77 11.33 -4.55 2.93
C TYR A 77 11.14 -3.14 2.40
N GLU A 78 11.40 -2.97 1.10
CA GLU A 78 11.08 -1.74 0.40
C GLU A 78 9.67 -1.81 -0.16
N TYR A 79 8.78 -0.99 0.39
CA TYR A 79 7.41 -0.88 -0.05
C TYR A 79 7.15 0.45 -0.74
N ARG A 80 6.26 0.40 -1.72
CA ARG A 80 5.62 1.61 -2.25
C ARG A 80 4.12 1.50 -2.19
N LEU A 81 3.50 2.65 -1.95
CA LEU A 81 2.06 2.81 -1.96
C LEU A 81 1.65 3.62 -3.18
N GLY A 82 0.70 3.08 -3.92
CA GLY A 82 0.17 3.70 -5.14
C GLY A 82 -1.33 3.97 -5.05
N VAL A 83 -1.79 5.12 -5.59
CA VAL A 83 -3.21 5.36 -5.88
C VAL A 83 -3.47 5.26 -7.39
N ALA A 84 -4.41 4.41 -7.81
CA ALA A 84 -4.70 4.21 -9.21
C ALA A 84 -5.35 5.45 -9.85
N ARG A 85 -4.93 5.75 -11.08
CA ARG A 85 -5.65 6.68 -11.97
C ARG A 85 -7.10 6.21 -12.18
N LEU A 86 -8.06 7.12 -12.23
CA LEU A 86 -9.46 6.81 -12.50
C LEU A 86 -9.97 7.61 -13.70
N GLY A 87 -10.06 6.97 -14.87
CA GLY A 87 -10.41 7.65 -16.12
C GLY A 87 -9.44 8.80 -16.43
N SER A 88 -9.98 10.00 -16.69
CA SER A 88 -9.16 11.20 -16.91
C SER A 88 -8.52 11.75 -15.64
N LEU A 89 -9.02 11.39 -14.45
CA LEU A 89 -8.52 11.91 -13.17
C LEU A 89 -7.10 11.38 -12.92
N PRO A 90 -6.08 12.25 -12.95
CA PRO A 90 -4.72 11.85 -12.57
C PRO A 90 -4.73 11.30 -11.14
N ALA A 91 -3.79 10.42 -10.83
CA ALA A 91 -3.60 9.96 -9.46
C ALA A 91 -3.36 11.15 -8.49
N LYS A 92 -2.85 12.27 -9.03
CA LYS A 92 -2.57 13.57 -8.40
C LYS A 92 -3.78 14.36 -7.90
N LEU A 93 -5.02 14.01 -8.26
CA LEU A 93 -6.24 14.71 -7.78
C LEU A 93 -6.76 14.19 -6.42
N SER A 94 -5.90 13.53 -5.63
CA SER A 94 -6.03 13.52 -4.18
C SER A 94 -5.06 14.57 -3.63
N PRO A 95 -5.43 15.86 -3.52
CA PRO A 95 -4.54 16.90 -2.99
C PRO A 95 -3.98 16.59 -1.60
N THR A 96 -4.46 15.53 -0.94
CA THR A 96 -3.92 14.98 0.29
C THR A 96 -4.13 13.47 0.31
N PHE A 97 -3.09 12.68 0.01
CA PHE A 97 -3.05 11.27 0.43
C PHE A 97 -2.13 11.17 1.65
N TYR A 98 -2.58 10.45 2.67
CA TYR A 98 -1.84 10.23 3.90
C TYR A 98 -1.66 8.73 4.11
N VAL A 99 -0.47 8.36 4.53
CA VAL A 99 -0.13 6.99 4.90
C VAL A 99 0.24 7.02 6.37
N ASP A 100 -0.48 6.24 7.17
CA ASP A 100 -0.06 5.90 8.53
C ASP A 100 0.39 4.43 8.51
N PHE A 101 1.61 4.16 8.94
CA PHE A 101 2.04 2.81 9.30
C PHE A 101 1.66 2.56 10.76
N VAL A 102 0.93 1.47 11.00
CA VAL A 102 0.51 1.08 12.33
C VAL A 102 1.10 -0.29 12.62
N SER A 103 2.05 -0.34 13.55
CA SER A 103 2.48 -1.55 14.24
C SER A 103 1.74 -1.65 15.58
N GLY A 104 1.42 -2.88 15.99
CA GLY A 104 0.65 -3.18 17.20
C GLY A 104 1.31 -4.25 18.04
#